data_AF-K2FNL6-F1
#
_entry.id   AF-K2FNL6-F1
#
_cell.length_a   1.000
_cell.length_b   1.000
_cell.length_c   1.000
_cell.angle_alpha   90.00
_cell.angle_beta   90.00
_cell.angle_gamma   90.00
#
_symmetry.space_group_name_H-M   'P 1'
#
loop_
_entity.id
_entity.type
_entity.pdbx_description
1 polymer ?
#
loop_
_entity_poly.entity_id
_entity_poly.type
_entity_poly.pdbx_seq_one_letter_code
_entity_poly.pdbx_strand_id
1 'polypeptide(L)'
;MKHPELSSEQKHNFVLPIGSTEQHGLFAPFGTDTYITDYLVNQVEKQFPELVILPTLEFSRSREHRGFFGTIYLTEETLEKVIFDICNSIYKKANIIFIA
;
A
#
# COMPACT_ATOMS: atom_id res chain seq x y z
N MET A 1 -13.96 2.91 2.58
CA MET A 1 -13.52 3.45 1.27
C MET A 1 -14.30 4.75 1.05
N LYS A 2 -13.66 5.92 1.12
CA LYS A 2 -14.35 7.22 1.14
C LYS A 2 -14.71 7.77 -0.25
N HIS A 3 -14.21 7.15 -1.32
CA HIS A 3 -14.51 7.52 -2.71
C HIS A 3 -15.24 6.37 -3.42
N PRO A 4 -16.56 6.20 -3.19
CA PRO A 4 -17.30 5.10 -3.80
C PRO A 4 -17.41 5.23 -5.33
N GLU A 5 -17.32 6.45 -5.87
CA GLU A 5 -17.38 6.71 -7.31
C GLU A 5 -16.38 7.80 -7.70
N LEU A 6 -15.31 7.41 -8.40
CA LEU A 6 -14.39 8.36 -9.02
C LEU A 6 -14.90 8.72 -10.40
N SER A 7 -14.94 10.02 -10.72
CA SER A 7 -15.32 10.48 -12.05
C SER A 7 -14.39 9.88 -13.10
N SER A 8 -14.98 9.32 -14.16
CA SER A 8 -14.26 8.79 -15.32
C SER A 8 -13.79 9.89 -16.27
N GLU A 9 -14.28 11.13 -16.11
CA GLU A 9 -13.94 12.28 -16.95
C GLU A 9 -12.70 13.02 -16.45
N GLN A 10 -12.32 12.83 -15.19
CA GLN A 10 -11.20 13.50 -14.56
C GLN A 10 -10.06 12.53 -14.26
N LYS A 11 -8.84 13.06 -14.20
CA LYS A 11 -7.68 12.32 -13.69
C LYS A 11 -7.52 12.58 -12.20
N HIS A 12 -7.03 11.58 -11.48
CA HIS A 12 -6.88 11.59 -10.02
C HIS A 12 -5.43 11.34 -9.60
N ASN A 13 -5.06 11.80 -8.40
CA ASN A 13 -3.77 11.47 -7.78
C ASN A 13 -3.99 10.29 -6.83
N PHE A 14 -3.35 9.16 -7.11
CA PHE A 14 -3.50 7.95 -6.32
C PHE A 14 -2.30 7.75 -5.39
N VAL A 15 -2.57 7.23 -4.20
CA VAL A 15 -1.54 6.73 -3.28
C VAL A 15 -1.77 5.24 -3.10
N LEU A 16 -0.76 4.42 -3.38
CA LEU A 16 -0.71 3.00 -3.07
C LEU A 16 0.16 2.81 -1.82
N PRO A 17 -0.44 2.63 -0.64
CA PRO A 17 0.33 2.37 0.57
C PRO A 17 0.78 0.90 0.61
N ILE A 18 1.97 0.67 1.13
CA ILE A 18 2.59 -0.64 1.27
C ILE A 18 3.07 -0.77 2.73
N GLY A 19 2.63 -1.84 3.36
CA GLY A 19 3.13 -2.30 4.66
C GLY A 19 3.87 -3.62 4.51
N SER A 20 3.81 -4.42 5.56
CA SER A 20 4.42 -5.74 5.61
C SER A 20 3.74 -6.62 6.66
N THR A 21 4.01 -7.91 6.59
CA THR A 21 3.67 -8.89 7.63
C THR A 21 4.97 -9.57 8.04
N GLU A 22 5.70 -8.95 8.98
CA GLU A 22 7.05 -9.37 9.32
C GLU A 22 7.41 -9.21 10.80
N GLN A 23 8.46 -9.91 11.21
CA GLN A 23 8.90 -9.94 12.59
C GLN A 23 9.47 -8.59 13.05
N HIS A 24 8.90 -8.03 14.12
CA HIS A 24 9.32 -6.75 14.72
C HIS A 24 9.87 -6.90 16.16
N GLY A 25 10.47 -8.05 16.47
CA GLY A 25 10.96 -8.35 17.82
C GLY A 25 9.87 -8.91 18.73
N LEU A 26 10.13 -8.93 20.04
CA LEU A 26 9.27 -9.66 21.00
C LEU A 26 7.92 -9.00 21.30
N PHE A 27 7.80 -7.69 21.04
CA PHE A 27 6.69 -6.90 21.57
C PHE A 27 5.81 -6.25 20.51
N ALA A 28 6.32 -6.11 19.28
CA ALA A 28 5.62 -5.42 18.22
C ALA A 28 4.85 -6.43 17.33
N PRO A 29 3.62 -6.12 16.90
CA PRO A 29 2.83 -6.99 16.02
C PRO A 29 3.48 -7.20 14.64
N PHE A 30 3.10 -8.28 13.95
CA PHE A 30 3.55 -8.54 12.57
C PHE A 30 3.19 -7.43 11.58
N GLY A 31 2.02 -6.81 11.76
CA GLY A 31 1.52 -5.74 10.91
C GLY A 31 1.98 -4.34 11.33
N THR A 32 3.08 -4.20 12.08
CA THR A 32 3.55 -2.89 12.57
C THR A 32 3.68 -1.88 11.43
N ASP A 33 4.29 -2.27 10.31
CA ASP A 33 4.42 -1.41 9.13
C ASP A 33 3.07 -1.02 8.55
N THR A 34 2.17 -1.99 8.37
CA THR A 34 0.80 -1.74 7.88
C THR A 34 0.05 -0.76 8.78
N TYR A 35 0.12 -0.93 10.10
CA TYR A 35 -0.57 -0.04 11.05
C TYR A 35 -0.03 1.38 11.04
N ILE A 36 1.29 1.53 10.94
CA ILE A 36 1.93 2.85 10.83
C ILE A 36 1.55 3.50 9.51
N THR A 37 1.65 2.76 8.40
CA THR A 37 1.27 3.24 7.07
C THR A 37 -0.19 3.67 7.04
N ASP A 38 -1.12 2.84 7.52
CA ASP A 38 -2.54 3.17 7.63
C ASP A 38 -2.79 4.42 8.46
N TYR A 39 -2.10 4.57 9.60
CA TYR A 39 -2.23 5.77 10.43
C TYR A 39 -1.78 7.02 9.67
N LEU A 40 -0.62 6.96 9.00
CA LEU A 40 -0.06 8.08 8.25
C LEU A 40 -0.94 8.48 7.07
N VAL A 41 -1.36 7.52 6.24
CA VAL A 41 -2.20 7.83 5.07
C VAL A 41 -3.56 8.36 5.49
N ASN A 42 -4.10 7.93 6.64
CA ASN A 42 -5.31 8.53 7.20
C ASN A 42 -5.11 9.98 7.65
N GLN A 43 -3.91 10.39 8.09
CA GLN A 43 -3.64 11.81 8.37
C GLN A 43 -3.44 12.60 7.07
N VAL A 44 -2.74 12.02 6.09
CA VAL A 44 -2.55 12.61 4.77
C VAL A 44 -3.89 12.86 4.09
N GLU A 45 -4.79 11.88 4.08
CA GLU A 45 -6.13 12.00 3.48
C GLU A 45 -6.95 13.15 4.11
N LYS A 46 -6.77 13.43 5.41
CA LYS A 46 -7.44 14.57 6.07
C LYS A 46 -6.88 15.91 5.63
N GLN A 47 -5.59 15.98 5.30
CA GLN A 47 -4.93 17.21 4.85
C GLN A 47 -5.10 17.43 3.34
N PHE A 48 -5.19 16.34 2.57
CA PHE A 48 -5.25 16.32 1.12
C PHE A 48 -6.43 15.44 0.67
N PRO A 49 -7.68 15.91 0.84
CA PRO A 49 -8.89 15.13 0.54
C PRO A 49 -9.07 14.82 -0.96
N GLU A 50 -8.29 15.45 -1.83
CA GLU A 50 -8.23 15.18 -3.26
C GLU A 50 -7.39 13.94 -3.62
N LEU A 51 -6.58 13.43 -2.70
CA LEU A 51 -5.81 12.20 -2.91
C LEU A 51 -6.72 10.98 -2.77
N VAL A 52 -6.63 10.08 -3.75
CA VAL A 52 -7.29 8.78 -3.68
C VAL A 52 -6.35 7.79 -3.04
N ILE A 53 -6.57 7.52 -1.75
CA ILE A 53 -5.81 6.52 -1.01
C ILE A 53 -6.37 5.12 -1.31
N LEU A 54 -5.55 4.26 -1.91
CA LEU A 54 -5.88 2.85 -2.15
C LEU A 54 -5.73 2.03 -0.85
N PRO A 55 -6.31 0.82 -0.77
CA PRO A 55 -6.05 -0.09 0.34
C PRO A 55 -4.55 -0.41 0.46
N THR A 56 -4.05 -0.47 1.69
CA THR A 56 -2.66 -0.82 1.99
C THR A 56 -2.35 -2.27 1.60
N LEU A 57 -1.23 -2.49 0.91
CA LEU A 57 -0.72 -3.84 0.67
C LEU A 57 -0.01 -4.36 1.92
N GLU A 58 -0.59 -5.38 2.54
CA GLU A 58 -0.08 -5.95 3.80
C GLU A 58 1.09 -6.94 3.60
N PHE A 59 1.38 -7.31 2.35
CA PHE A 59 2.46 -8.22 1.98
C PHE A 59 3.42 -7.55 1.01
N SER A 60 4.69 -7.52 1.39
CA SER A 60 5.76 -6.90 0.60
C SER A 60 7.02 -7.77 0.62
N ARG A 61 8.18 -7.19 0.30
CA ARG A 61 9.45 -7.90 0.23
C ARG A 61 10.08 -7.95 1.62
N SER A 62 9.56 -8.84 2.47
CA SER A 62 10.05 -9.11 3.85
C SER A 62 10.97 -10.34 3.92
N ARG A 63 11.71 -10.63 2.85
CA ARG A 63 12.51 -11.86 2.70
C ARG A 63 13.70 -11.94 3.67
N GLU A 64 14.16 -10.82 4.19
CA GLU A 64 15.18 -10.67 5.22
C GLU A 64 14.72 -11.23 6.58
N HIS A 65 13.41 -11.29 6.82
CA HIS A 65 12.81 -11.90 8.00
C HIS A 65 12.48 -13.39 7.80
N ARG A 66 12.90 -14.00 6.67
CA ARG A 66 12.70 -15.44 6.40
C ARG A 66 13.40 -16.27 7.49
N GLY A 67 12.60 -16.95 8.31
CA GLY A 67 13.09 -17.72 9.46
C GLY A 67 12.32 -17.43 10.75
N PHE A 68 11.65 -16.29 10.83
CA PHE A 68 10.69 -16.02 11.90
C PHE A 68 9.30 -16.53 11.51
N PHE A 69 8.77 -17.46 12.31
CA PHE A 69 7.44 -18.03 12.10
C PHE A 69 6.38 -16.92 12.13
N GLY A 70 5.56 -16.83 11.09
CA GLY A 70 4.55 -15.77 10.92
C GLY A 70 4.95 -14.65 9.95
N THR A 71 6.21 -14.55 9.55
CA THR A 71 6.61 -13.64 8.45
C THR A 71 6.07 -14.15 7.12
N ILE A 72 5.38 -13.29 6.37
CA ILE A 72 4.88 -13.57 5.03
C ILE A 72 5.54 -12.58 4.08
N TYR A 73 6.18 -13.08 3.03
CA TYR A 73 6.88 -12.24 2.05
C TYR A 73 6.56 -12.66 0.62
N LEU A 74 6.56 -11.67 -0.27
CA LEU A 74 6.57 -11.89 -1.71
C LEU A 74 8.02 -11.89 -2.21
N THR A 75 8.27 -12.60 -3.32
CA THR A 75 9.52 -12.40 -4.05
C THR A 75 9.53 -11.00 -4.66
N GLU A 76 10.72 -10.49 -4.98
CA GLU A 76 10.86 -9.22 -5.68
C GLU A 76 10.04 -9.21 -6.99
N GLU A 77 10.11 -10.29 -7.76
CA GLU A 77 9.36 -10.44 -9.03
C GLU A 77 7.84 -10.47 -8.82
N THR A 78 7.36 -11.16 -7.79
CA THR A 78 5.92 -11.20 -7.50
C THR A 78 5.42 -9.84 -7.04
N LEU A 79 6.15 -9.14 -6.16
CA LEU A 79 5.77 -7.79 -5.72
C LEU A 79 5.74 -6.82 -6.90
N GLU A 80 6.74 -6.88 -7.80
CA GLU A 80 6.77 -6.07 -9.02
C GLU A 80 5.52 -6.30 -9.89
N LYS A 81 5.15 -7.57 -10.12
CA LYS A 81 3.95 -7.93 -10.90
C LYS A 81 2.65 -7.42 -10.24
N VAL A 82 2.53 -7.55 -8.92
CA VAL A 82 1.37 -7.03 -8.17
C VAL A 82 1.26 -5.52 -8.31
N ILE A 83 2.35 -4.79 -8.07
CA ILE A 83 2.38 -3.33 -8.21
C ILE A 83 2.08 -2.92 -9.66
N PHE A 84 2.64 -3.64 -10.63
CA PHE A 84 2.38 -3.40 -12.04
C PHE A 84 0.89 -3.53 -12.38
N ASP A 85 0.24 -4.62 -11.97
CA ASP A 85 -1.18 -4.84 -12.26
C ASP A 85 -2.07 -3.79 -11.61
N ILE A 86 -1.74 -3.35 -10.39
CA ILE A 86 -2.45 -2.26 -9.69
C ILE A 86 -2.31 -0.96 -10.48
N CYS A 87 -1.08 -0.56 -10.79
CA CYS A 87 -0.80 0.66 -11.54
C CYS A 87 -1.46 0.63 -12.94
N ASN A 88 -1.33 -0.48 -13.65
CA ASN A 88 -1.91 -0.66 -14.98
C ASN A 88 -3.44 -0.66 -14.98
N SER A 89 -4.08 -1.03 -13.86
CA SER A 89 -5.54 -0.94 -13.73
C SER A 89 -6.05 0.51 -13.68
N ILE A 90 -5.22 1.46 -13.23
CA ILE A 90 -5.64 2.85 -12.99
C ILE A 90 -4.89 3.88 -13.85
N TYR A 91 -3.80 3.52 -14.53
CA TYR A 91 -2.87 4.47 -15.16
C TYR A 91 -3.53 5.47 -16.11
N LYS A 92 -4.54 5.04 -16.88
CA LYS A 92 -5.25 5.91 -17.84
C LYS A 92 -5.95 7.09 -17.16
N LYS A 93 -6.33 6.92 -15.89
CA LYS A 93 -7.05 7.91 -15.08
C LYS A 93 -6.18 8.48 -13.97
N ALA A 94 -4.90 8.12 -13.91
CA ALA A 94 -3.96 8.70 -12.98
C ALA A 94 -3.28 9.95 -13.57
N ASN A 95 -3.17 10.99 -12.74
CA ASN A 95 -2.19 12.07 -12.92
C ASN A 95 -0.85 11.63 -12.33
N ILE A 96 -0.87 11.14 -11.10
CA ILE A 96 0.27 10.61 -10.35
C ILE A 96 -0.20 9.32 -9.65
N ILE A 97 0.70 8.34 -9.59
CA ILE A 97 0.57 7.17 -8.71
C ILE A 97 1.78 7.22 -7.79
N PHE A 98 1.57 7.56 -6.53
CA PHE A 98 2.59 7.56 -5.50
C PHE A 98 2.57 6.21 -4.77
N ILE A 99 3.70 5.52 -4.73
CA ILE A 99 3.86 4.27 -4.01
C ILE A 99 4.57 4.61 -2.70
N ALA A 100 3.90 4.32 -1.58
CA ALA A 100 4.28 4.77 -0.24
C ALA A 100 4.52 3.58 0.69
#